data_AF-A0A1B2J1C4-F1
#
_entry.id   AF-A0A1B2J1C4-F1
#
_cell.length_a   1.000
_cell.length_b   1.000
_cell.length_c   1.000
_cell.angle_alpha   90.00
_cell.angle_beta   90.00
_cell.angle_gamma   90.00
#
_symmetry.space_group_name_H-M   'P 1'
#
loop_
_entity.id
_entity.type
_entity.pdbx_description
1 polymer ?
#
loop_
_entity_poly.entity_id
_entity_poly.type
_entity_poly.pdbx_seq_one_letter_code
_entity_poly.pdbx_strand_id
1 'polypeptide(L)'
;MLSAADCRSVIQHDARYQRARKLLADDWQSVDTSNPLMSELITVQDLQFAQALQRAQLVPLTLDLADYGSVMAFLNHHQRAITTASQQWLTQKFK
;
A
#
# COMPACT_ATOMS: atom_id res chain seq x y z
N MET A 1 -11.09 3.13 9.21
CA MET A 1 -11.18 4.52 9.67
C MET A 1 -9.77 4.93 10.10
N LEU A 2 -9.36 6.18 9.84
CA LEU A 2 -8.02 6.66 10.24
C LEU A 2 -7.94 6.76 11.77
N SER A 3 -6.88 6.22 12.36
CA SER A 3 -6.53 6.41 13.77
C SER A 3 -5.82 7.75 13.99
N ALA A 4 -5.64 8.15 15.26
CA ALA A 4 -4.85 9.34 15.58
C ALA A 4 -3.39 9.26 15.06
N ALA A 5 -2.81 8.06 15.07
CA ALA A 5 -1.48 7.83 14.51
C ALA A 5 -1.48 8.00 12.98
N ASP A 6 -2.52 7.51 12.30
CA ASP A 6 -2.67 7.66 10.85
C ASP A 6 -2.82 9.13 10.45
N CYS A 7 -3.65 9.88 11.17
CA CYS A 7 -3.79 11.33 10.95
C CYS A 7 -2.47 12.08 11.15
N ARG A 8 -1.69 11.70 12.17
CA ARG A 8 -0.36 12.28 12.39
C ARG A 8 0.58 11.99 11.22
N SER A 9 0.62 10.75 10.73
CA SER A 9 1.44 10.38 9.56
C SER A 9 1.04 11.16 8.30
N VAL A 10 -0.26 11.36 8.06
CA VAL A 10 -0.77 12.19 6.96
C VAL A 10 -0.28 13.64 7.09
N ILE A 11 -0.41 14.24 8.27
CA ILE A 11 0.04 15.62 8.52
C ILE A 11 1.55 15.76 8.32
N GLN A 12 2.32 14.83 8.90
CA GLN A 12 3.78 14.88 8.89
C GLN A 12 4.40 14.42 7.57
N HIS A 13 3.60 13.82 6.68
CA HIS A 13 4.08 13.25 5.42
C HIS A 13 5.24 12.25 5.60
N ASP A 14 5.21 11.50 6.71
CA ASP A 14 6.28 10.60 7.13
C ASP A 14 6.47 9.41 6.18
N ALA A 15 7.51 8.60 6.42
CA ALA A 15 7.82 7.44 5.59
C ALA A 15 6.63 6.48 5.44
N ARG A 16 5.83 6.28 6.51
CA ARG A 16 4.65 5.42 6.49
C ARG A 16 3.58 5.97 5.55
N TYR A 17 3.33 7.28 5.58
CA TYR A 17 2.43 7.94 4.64
C TYR A 17 2.95 7.88 3.21
N GLN A 18 4.23 8.18 2.98
CA GLN A 18 4.80 8.11 1.62
C GLN A 18 4.68 6.71 1.03
N ARG A 19 4.98 5.66 1.80
CA ARG A 19 4.83 4.25 1.38
C ARG A 19 3.40 3.93 0.99
N ALA A 20 2.43 4.26 1.84
CA ALA A 20 1.02 4.03 1.53
C ALA A 20 0.55 4.81 0.29
N ARG A 21 1.04 6.04 0.12
CA ARG A 21 0.73 6.88 -1.06
C ARG A 21 1.31 6.31 -2.35
N LYS A 22 2.56 5.85 -2.30
CA LYS A 22 3.25 5.19 -3.43
C LYS A 22 2.61 3.84 -3.77
N LEU A 23 2.17 3.09 -2.77
CA LEU A 23 1.41 1.86 -2.97
C LEU A 23 0.10 2.10 -3.72
N LEU A 24 -0.69 3.10 -3.30
CA LEU A 24 -1.96 3.43 -3.97
C LEU A 24 -1.78 3.98 -5.39
N ALA A 25 -0.62 4.57 -5.67
CA ALA A 25 -0.23 5.04 -7.00
C ALA A 25 0.39 3.96 -7.90
N ASP A 26 0.51 2.72 -7.42
CA ASP A 26 1.23 1.61 -8.10
C ASP A 26 2.73 1.89 -8.35
N ASP A 27 3.35 2.73 -7.53
CA ASP A 27 4.72 3.23 -7.67
C ASP A 27 5.63 2.74 -6.53
N TRP A 28 5.54 1.45 -6.19
CA TRP A 28 6.35 0.87 -5.12
C TRP A 28 7.85 0.91 -5.43
N GLN A 29 8.22 0.87 -6.71
CA GLN A 29 9.62 0.94 -7.14
C GLN A 29 10.34 2.21 -6.64
N SER A 30 9.62 3.33 -6.49
CA SER A 30 10.17 4.56 -5.90
C SER A 30 10.52 4.42 -4.40
N VAL A 31 9.81 3.54 -3.68
CA VAL A 31 10.14 3.20 -2.28
C VAL A 31 11.41 2.35 -2.26
N ASP A 32 11.49 1.35 -3.14
CA ASP A 32 12.60 0.40 -3.21
C ASP A 32 13.93 1.08 -3.57
N THR A 33 13.91 1.95 -4.59
CA THR A 33 15.08 2.69 -5.06
C THR A 33 15.62 3.70 -4.04
N SER A 34 14.84 4.06 -3.02
CA SER A 34 15.29 4.93 -1.93
C SER A 34 16.26 4.22 -0.97
N ASN A 35 16.32 2.88 -0.97
CA ASN A 35 17.25 2.09 -0.15
C ASN A 35 18.12 1.16 -1.02
N PRO A 36 19.35 1.58 -1.40
CA PRO A 36 20.19 0.80 -2.30
C PRO A 36 20.77 -0.48 -1.67
N LEU A 37 20.62 -0.65 -0.35
CA LEU A 37 21.21 -1.78 0.39
C LEU A 37 20.21 -2.92 0.61
N MET A 38 18.91 -2.63 0.63
CA MET A 38 17.87 -3.61 0.92
C MET A 38 16.57 -3.25 0.23
N SER A 39 16.01 -4.22 -0.50
CA SER A 39 14.68 -4.05 -1.06
C SER A 39 13.61 -3.97 0.02
N GLU A 40 12.70 -3.04 -0.14
CA GLU A 40 11.59 -2.79 0.78
C GLU A 40 10.39 -3.65 0.38
N LEU A 41 9.92 -4.49 1.31
CA LEU A 41 8.74 -5.33 1.08
C LEU A 41 7.46 -4.58 1.47
N ILE A 42 6.39 -4.85 0.72
CA ILE A 42 5.03 -4.41 1.03
C ILE A 42 4.50 -5.25 2.18
N THR A 43 4.19 -4.60 3.30
CA THR A 43 3.68 -5.25 4.51
C THR A 43 2.17 -5.09 4.65
N VAL A 44 1.56 -5.90 5.52
CA VAL A 44 0.14 -5.76 5.88
C VAL A 44 -0.16 -4.38 6.49
N GLN A 45 0.81 -3.78 7.20
CA GLN A 45 0.63 -2.45 7.80
C GLN A 45 0.54 -1.35 6.73
N ASP A 46 1.35 -1.45 5.67
CA ASP A 46 1.27 -0.54 4.51
C ASP A 46 -0.12 -0.64 3.86
N LEU A 47 -0.61 -1.86 3.67
CA LEU A 47 -1.92 -2.15 3.06
C LEU A 47 -3.10 -1.67 3.91
N GLN A 48 -3.06 -1.89 5.23
CA GLN A 48 -4.08 -1.39 6.15
C GLN A 48 -4.16 0.14 6.12
N PHE A 49 -3.01 0.82 6.10
CA PHE A 49 -3.00 2.26 6.05
C PHE A 49 -3.45 2.80 4.69
N ALA A 50 -2.98 2.19 3.59
CA ALA A 50 -3.45 2.50 2.23
C ALA A 50 -4.97 2.36 2.11
N GLN A 51 -5.57 1.30 2.66
CA GLN A 51 -7.02 1.15 2.70
C GLN A 51 -7.70 2.26 3.51
N ALA A 52 -7.12 2.69 4.64
CA ALA A 52 -7.66 3.79 5.42
C ALA A 52 -7.62 5.12 4.63
N LEU A 53 -6.54 5.38 3.89
CA LEU A 53 -6.40 6.55 3.01
C LEU A 53 -7.41 6.51 1.85
N GLN A 54 -7.57 5.36 1.20
CA GLN A 54 -8.54 5.15 0.12
C GLN A 54 -9.97 5.43 0.61
N ARG A 55 -10.36 4.89 1.77
CA ARG A 55 -11.70 5.12 2.34
C ARG A 55 -11.93 6.58 2.74
N ALA A 56 -10.87 7.31 3.07
CA ALA A 56 -10.93 8.74 3.36
C ALA A 56 -10.79 9.63 2.11
N GLN A 57 -10.59 9.04 0.92
CA GLN A 57 -10.42 9.75 -0.36
C GLN A 57 -9.30 10.81 -0.34
N LEU A 58 -8.23 10.55 0.42
CA LEU A 58 -7.14 11.52 0.62
C LEU A 58 -6.07 11.50 -0.47
N VAL A 59 -6.09 10.52 -1.37
CA VAL A 59 -5.02 10.26 -2.34
C VAL A 59 -5.65 9.80 -3.66
N PRO A 60 -5.13 10.21 -4.83
CA PRO A 60 -5.50 9.62 -6.11
C PRO A 60 -5.16 8.12 -6.15
N LEU A 61 -6.05 7.33 -6.75
CA LEU A 61 -6.01 5.87 -6.71
C LEU A 61 -5.74 5.30 -8.10
N THR A 62 -4.63 4.58 -8.24
CA THR A 62 -4.38 3.66 -9.36
C THR A 62 -4.74 2.23 -8.93
N LEU A 63 -4.38 1.86 -7.71
CA LEU A 63 -4.81 0.64 -7.05
C LEU A 63 -6.13 0.87 -6.31
N ASP A 64 -7.19 0.21 -6.75
CA ASP A 64 -8.41 0.07 -5.98
C ASP A 64 -8.39 -1.25 -5.22
N LEU A 65 -8.16 -1.17 -3.91
CA LEU A 65 -8.13 -2.36 -3.07
C LEU A 65 -9.48 -3.09 -3.07
N ALA A 66 -10.61 -2.44 -3.38
CA ALA A 66 -11.97 -2.98 -3.47
C ALA A 66 -12.24 -3.81 -4.73
N ASP A 67 -11.47 -3.59 -5.79
CA ASP A 67 -11.64 -4.27 -7.06
C ASP A 67 -10.72 -5.49 -7.19
N TYR A 68 -11.29 -6.64 -7.53
CA TYR A 68 -10.52 -7.88 -7.67
C TYR A 68 -9.51 -7.79 -8.82
N GLY A 69 -9.90 -7.20 -9.95
CA GLY A 69 -9.04 -7.04 -11.11
C GLY A 69 -7.82 -6.18 -10.80
N SER A 70 -8.04 -5.04 -10.14
CA SER A 70 -7.01 -4.11 -9.67
C SER A 70 -6.04 -4.79 -8.70
N VAL A 71 -6.56 -5.55 -7.72
CA VAL A 71 -5.74 -6.30 -6.77
C VAL A 71 -4.90 -7.38 -7.46
N MET A 72 -5.48 -8.14 -8.39
CA MET A 72 -4.73 -9.17 -9.11
C MET A 72 -3.68 -8.59 -10.06
N ALA A 73 -3.98 -7.48 -10.72
CA ALA A 73 -3.00 -6.75 -11.54
C ALA A 73 -1.82 -6.27 -10.69
N PHE A 74 -2.11 -5.67 -9.52
CA PHE A 74 -1.10 -5.22 -8.57
C PHE A 74 -0.23 -6.36 -8.04
N LEU A 75 -0.85 -7.49 -7.66
CA LEU A 75 -0.13 -8.69 -7.22
C LEU A 75 0.83 -9.21 -8.30
N ASN A 76 0.39 -9.21 -9.57
CA ASN A 76 1.21 -9.64 -10.69
C ASN A 76 2.36 -8.66 -11.01
N HIS A 77 2.13 -7.36 -10.84
CA HIS A 77 3.15 -6.33 -11.05
C HIS A 77 4.23 -6.39 -9.97
N HIS A 78 3.85 -6.55 -8.69
CA HIS A 78 4.76 -6.45 -7.54
C HIS A 78 5.11 -7.80 -6.89
N GLN A 79 5.10 -8.89 -7.65
CA GLN A 79 5.34 -10.25 -7.12
C GLN A 79 6.61 -10.37 -6.26
N ARG A 80 7.66 -9.61 -6.58
CA ARG A 80 8.95 -9.64 -5.86
C ARG A 80 8.95 -8.84 -4.56
N ALA A 81 8.07 -7.85 -4.43
CA ALA A 81 7.99 -6.96 -3.28
C ALA A 81 6.88 -7.35 -2.31
N ILE A 82 6.01 -8.31 -2.65
CA ILE A 82 4.87 -8.71 -1.82
C ILE A 82 5.19 -9.93 -0.97
N THR A 83 4.92 -9.81 0.34
CA THR A 83 5.00 -10.94 1.27
C THR A 83 3.76 -11.85 1.16
N THR A 84 3.90 -13.11 1.57
CA THR A 84 2.76 -14.05 1.64
C THR A 84 1.60 -13.52 2.49
N ALA A 85 1.91 -12.86 3.61
CA ALA A 85 0.89 -12.27 4.48
C ALA A 85 0.14 -11.12 3.79
N SER A 86 0.86 -10.26 3.07
CA SER A 86 0.28 -9.17 2.28
C SER A 86 -0.61 -9.69 1.14
N GLN A 87 -0.17 -10.74 0.44
CA GLN A 87 -0.98 -11.39 -0.59
C GLN A 87 -2.27 -12.00 -0.01
N GLN A 88 -2.18 -12.70 1.14
CA GLN A 88 -3.35 -13.23 1.82
C GLN A 88 -4.31 -12.13 2.23
N TRP A 89 -3.81 -11.03 2.81
CA TRP A 89 -4.62 -9.90 3.22
C TRP A 89 -5.33 -9.22 2.03
N LEU A 90 -4.65 -9.08 0.88
CA LEU A 90 -5.22 -8.52 -0.34
C LEU A 90 -6.35 -9.39 -0.91
N THR A 91 -6.19 -10.70 -0.84
CA THR A 91 -7.12 -11.67 -1.46
C THR A 91 -8.24 -12.13 -0.53
N GLN A 92 -8.13 -11.91 0.80
CA GLN A 92 -9.04 -12.49 1.80
C GLN A 92 -10.52 -12.20 1.60
N LYS A 93 -10.87 -11.06 0.99
CA LYS A 93 -12.25 -10.61 0.83
C LYS A 93 -12.94 -11.07 -0.46
N PHE A 94 -12.17 -11.69 -1.35
CA PHE A 94 -12.66 -12.22 -2.63
C PHE A 94 -12.78 -13.75 -2.60
N LYS A 95 -12.61 -14.34 -1.41
CA LYS A 95 -12.75 -15.77 -1.15
C LYS A 95 -14.14 -16.08 -0.64
#